data_AF-A0A924UY40-F1
#
_entry.id   AF-A0A924UY40-F1
#
_cell.length_a   1.000
_cell.length_b   1.000
_cell.length_c   1.000
_cell.angle_alpha   90.00
_cell.angle_beta   90.00
_cell.angle_gamma   90.00
#
_symmetry.space_group_name_H-M   'P 1'
#
loop_
_entity.id
_entity.type
_entity.pdbx_description
1 polymer ?
#
loop_
_entity_poly.entity_id
_entity_poly.type
_entity_poly.pdbx_seq_one_letter_code
_entity_poly.pdbx_strand_id
1 'polypeptide(L)'
;DIPKKKNQRDNLYEKVYFAPAFEKTTSFYTSKDSLQIEMQNLYFDICEIWARWARKELKSYQDSTKSIGTTAMFYMTLKAEMNENRVSMYKDYFNQVFVEKREGAFLKWKTAIKENLDKTNSWATTQEECYRLMTQLPLDKNYMMAPNVIGPLTNKK
;
A
#
# COMPACT_ATOMS: atom_id res chain seq x y z
N ASP A 1 -9.59 2.48 -11.11
CA ASP A 1 -10.94 2.54 -11.71
C ASP A 1 -11.22 3.91 -12.29
N ILE A 2 -11.85 3.94 -13.46
CA ILE A 2 -12.20 5.16 -14.21
C ILE A 2 -13.72 5.21 -14.46
N PRO A 3 -14.31 6.39 -14.65
CA PRO A 3 -15.74 6.50 -15.00
C PRO A 3 -16.05 5.76 -16.31
N LYS A 4 -17.11 4.95 -16.27
CA LYS A 4 -17.55 4.07 -17.37
C LYS A 4 -18.05 4.87 -18.58
N LYS A 5 -18.78 5.97 -18.35
CA LYS A 5 -19.28 6.85 -19.41
C LYS A 5 -18.37 8.05 -19.60
N LYS A 6 -18.07 8.40 -20.85
CA LYS A 6 -17.19 9.55 -21.18
C LYS A 6 -17.72 10.87 -20.61
N ASN A 7 -19.03 11.10 -20.68
CA ASN A 7 -19.67 12.31 -20.16
C ASN A 7 -19.69 12.42 -18.61
N GLN A 8 -19.32 11.36 -17.90
CA GLN A 8 -19.17 11.39 -16.45
C GLN A 8 -17.72 11.70 -16.04
N ARG A 9 -16.77 11.68 -16.97
CA ARG A 9 -15.34 11.92 -16.67
C ARG A 9 -15.07 13.36 -16.26
N ASP A 10 -15.95 14.28 -16.63
CA ASP A 10 -15.85 15.70 -16.24
C ASP A 10 -16.31 15.96 -14.80
N ASN A 11 -17.04 15.01 -14.18
CA ASN A 11 -17.63 15.15 -12.84
C ASN A 11 -17.17 14.07 -11.84
N LEU A 12 -16.58 12.97 -12.30
CA LEU A 12 -16.12 11.86 -11.48
C LEU A 12 -14.60 11.66 -11.65
N TYR A 13 -13.87 11.76 -10.54
CA TYR A 13 -12.43 11.50 -10.51
C TYR A 13 -12.10 10.01 -10.57
N GLU A 14 -10.91 9.64 -11.03
CA GLU A 14 -10.43 8.27 -10.95
C GLU A 14 -10.35 7.78 -9.49
N LYS A 15 -10.71 6.52 -9.27
CA LYS A 15 -10.58 5.85 -7.98
C LYS A 15 -9.40 4.89 -8.01
N VAL A 16 -8.51 5.00 -7.06
CA VAL A 16 -7.29 4.19 -6.95
C VAL A 16 -7.23 3.58 -5.56
N TYR A 17 -6.67 2.37 -5.49
CA TYR A 17 -6.68 1.54 -4.30
C TYR A 17 -5.27 1.02 -4.05
N PHE A 18 -4.81 1.13 -2.80
CA PHE A 18 -3.59 0.49 -2.31
C PHE A 18 -3.96 -0.31 -1.07
N ALA A 19 -3.64 -1.59 -1.07
CA ALA A 19 -3.86 -2.48 0.06
C ALA A 19 -2.68 -3.45 0.18
N PRO A 20 -2.22 -3.77 1.40
CA PRO A 20 -1.25 -4.82 1.61
C PRO A 20 -1.88 -6.18 1.28
N ALA A 21 -1.13 -7.01 0.57
CA ALA A 21 -1.52 -8.38 0.24
C ALA A 21 -0.46 -9.34 0.78
N PHE A 22 -0.90 -10.49 1.27
CA PHE A 22 -0.03 -11.50 1.84
C PHE A 22 -0.01 -12.76 0.97
N GLU A 23 1.16 -13.15 0.50
CA GLU A 23 1.35 -14.40 -0.23
C GLU A 23 1.60 -15.55 0.75
N LYS A 24 0.73 -16.57 0.71
CA LYS A 24 0.83 -17.71 1.64
C LYS A 24 2.07 -18.58 1.43
N THR A 25 2.58 -18.65 0.20
CA THR A 25 3.74 -19.50 -0.17
C THR A 25 5.03 -19.02 0.49
N THR A 26 5.16 -17.72 0.75
CA THR A 26 6.30 -17.11 1.43
C THR A 26 6.11 -16.99 2.95
N SER A 27 5.02 -17.56 3.48
CA SER A 27 4.63 -17.39 4.88
C SER A 27 5.04 -18.57 5.76
N PHE A 28 5.52 -18.26 6.96
CA PHE A 28 5.85 -19.26 7.99
C PHE A 28 4.60 -19.77 8.74
N TYR A 29 3.42 -19.75 8.12
CA TYR A 29 2.15 -20.19 8.75
C TYR A 29 2.17 -21.65 9.25
N THR A 30 3.19 -22.42 8.87
CA THR A 30 3.45 -23.78 9.37
C THR A 30 4.10 -23.82 10.76
N SER A 31 4.53 -22.67 11.29
CA SER A 31 5.10 -22.52 12.62
C SER A 31 4.01 -22.39 13.70
N LYS A 32 4.16 -23.13 14.81
CA LYS A 32 3.31 -22.98 16.02
C LYS A 32 3.86 -21.94 17.01
N ASP A 33 4.98 -21.30 16.68
CA ASP A 33 5.66 -20.35 17.57
C ASP A 33 5.02 -18.95 17.46
N SER A 34 4.45 -18.49 18.57
CA SER A 34 3.77 -17.18 18.64
C SER A 34 4.71 -16.03 18.32
N LEU A 35 5.99 -16.11 18.67
CA LEU A 35 6.96 -15.04 18.39
C LEU A 35 7.25 -14.93 16.90
N GLN A 36 7.40 -16.07 16.20
CA GLN A 36 7.63 -16.08 14.76
C GLN A 36 6.42 -15.54 14.00
N ILE A 37 5.20 -15.85 14.47
CA ILE A 37 3.97 -15.29 13.92
C ILE A 37 3.94 -13.77 14.13
N GLU A 38 4.27 -13.27 15.32
CA GLU A 38 4.34 -11.83 15.57
C GLU A 38 5.38 -11.13 14.67
N MET A 39 6.53 -11.76 14.43
CA MET A 39 7.54 -11.24 13.52
C MET A 39 7.04 -11.14 12.07
N GLN A 40 6.27 -12.11 11.61
CA GLN A 40 5.64 -12.07 10.28
C GLN A 40 4.52 -11.03 10.20
N ASN A 41 3.71 -10.89 11.26
CA ASN A 41 2.69 -9.86 11.32
C ASN A 41 3.32 -8.46 11.22
N LEU A 42 4.51 -8.27 11.79
CA LEU A 42 5.22 -7.01 11.67
C LEU A 42 5.63 -6.67 10.22
N TYR A 43 5.92 -7.68 9.38
CA TYR A 43 6.12 -7.45 7.95
C TYR A 43 4.83 -6.99 7.25
N PHE A 44 3.69 -7.53 7.64
CA PHE A 44 2.39 -7.08 7.14
C PHE A 44 2.13 -5.62 7.56
N ASP A 45 2.45 -5.26 8.79
CA ASP A 45 2.34 -3.89 9.28
C ASP A 45 3.26 -2.91 8.52
N ILE A 46 4.47 -3.34 8.13
CA ILE A 46 5.34 -2.56 7.24
C ILE A 46 4.66 -2.35 5.88
N CYS A 47 4.05 -3.38 5.31
CA CYS A 47 3.31 -3.25 4.05
C CYS A 47 2.14 -2.28 4.18
N GLU A 48 1.41 -2.35 5.30
CA GLU A 48 0.31 -1.43 5.59
C GLU A 48 0.81 0.02 5.66
N ILE A 49 1.86 0.32 6.43
CA ILE A 49 2.45 1.67 6.53
C ILE A 49 2.67 2.29 5.14
N TRP A 50 3.29 1.54 4.23
CA TRP A 50 3.58 2.04 2.89
C TRP A 50 2.33 2.17 2.02
N ALA A 51 1.34 1.28 2.18
CA ALA A 51 0.03 1.46 1.56
C ALA A 51 -0.71 2.70 2.07
N ARG A 52 -0.60 3.03 3.36
CA ARG A 52 -1.17 4.27 3.95
C ARG A 52 -0.48 5.51 3.39
N TRP A 53 0.85 5.48 3.32
CA TRP A 53 1.65 6.55 2.72
C TRP A 53 1.22 6.83 1.28
N ALA A 54 1.13 5.79 0.44
CA ALA A 54 0.74 5.95 -0.96
C ALA A 54 -0.67 6.56 -1.11
N ARG A 55 -1.62 6.17 -0.25
CA ARG A 55 -2.97 6.76 -0.23
C ARG A 55 -2.97 8.23 0.17
N LYS A 56 -2.20 8.57 1.20
CA LYS A 56 -2.03 9.95 1.66
C LYS A 56 -1.42 10.84 0.56
N GLU A 57 -0.34 10.40 -0.07
CA GLU A 57 0.33 11.16 -1.14
C GLU A 57 -0.57 11.31 -2.36
N LEU A 58 -1.27 10.25 -2.76
CA LEU A 58 -2.20 10.33 -3.89
C LEU A 58 -3.32 11.34 -3.64
N LYS A 59 -3.86 11.37 -2.42
CA LYS A 59 -4.89 12.33 -2.03
C LYS A 59 -4.34 13.77 -2.02
N SER A 60 -3.11 13.97 -1.55
CA SER A 60 -2.41 15.27 -1.64
C SER A 60 -2.30 15.76 -3.09
N TYR A 61 -1.88 14.90 -4.03
CA TYR A 61 -1.83 15.26 -5.45
C TYR A 61 -3.21 15.61 -6.03
N GLN A 62 -4.22 14.81 -5.71
CA GLN A 62 -5.59 15.06 -6.17
C GLN A 62 -6.11 16.40 -5.67
N ASP A 63 -5.90 16.71 -4.39
CA ASP A 63 -6.38 17.94 -3.76
C ASP A 63 -5.64 19.19 -4.26
N SER A 64 -4.35 19.05 -4.60
CA SER A 64 -3.52 20.15 -5.14
C SER A 64 -3.87 20.52 -6.58
N THR A 65 -4.10 19.53 -7.45
CA THR A 65 -4.29 19.76 -8.89
C THR A 65 -5.76 19.94 -9.26
N LYS A 66 -6.70 19.33 -8.50
CA LYS A 66 -8.14 19.28 -8.79
C LYS A 66 -8.46 18.91 -10.26
N SER A 67 -7.61 18.09 -10.87
CA SER A 67 -7.73 17.69 -12.27
C SER A 67 -8.01 16.20 -12.38
N ILE A 68 -8.77 15.86 -13.42
CA ILE A 68 -8.94 14.49 -13.90
C ILE A 68 -7.60 14.02 -14.49
N GLY A 69 -7.25 12.74 -14.34
CA GLY A 69 -6.03 12.16 -14.88
C GLY A 69 -4.81 12.24 -13.96
N THR A 70 -4.77 13.18 -13.02
CA THR A 70 -3.66 13.33 -12.05
C THR A 70 -3.43 12.03 -11.27
N THR A 71 -4.50 11.43 -10.76
CA THR A 71 -4.44 10.18 -9.98
C THR A 71 -3.84 9.04 -10.82
N ALA A 72 -4.21 8.94 -12.09
CA ALA A 72 -3.71 7.92 -13.00
C ALA A 72 -2.23 8.14 -13.38
N MET A 73 -1.81 9.41 -13.53
CA MET A 73 -0.42 9.78 -13.81
C MET A 73 0.52 9.44 -12.65
N PHE A 74 0.13 9.77 -11.42
CA PHE A 74 1.01 9.57 -10.24
C PHE A 74 0.93 8.16 -9.66
N TYR A 75 -0.10 7.37 -10.01
CA TYR A 75 -0.29 6.04 -9.46
C TYR A 75 0.94 5.13 -9.60
N MET A 76 1.52 5.03 -10.81
CA MET A 76 2.67 4.14 -11.03
C MET A 76 3.94 4.66 -10.35
N THR A 77 4.12 5.98 -10.29
CA THR A 77 5.23 6.60 -9.54
C THR A 77 5.12 6.28 -8.05
N LEU A 78 3.96 6.56 -7.44
CA LEU A 78 3.73 6.27 -6.02
C LEU A 78 3.81 4.78 -5.71
N LYS A 79 3.33 3.92 -6.62
CA LYS A 79 3.47 2.46 -6.49
C LYS A 79 4.94 2.04 -6.47
N ALA A 80 5.76 2.60 -7.34
CA ALA A 80 7.19 2.30 -7.40
C ALA A 80 7.90 2.76 -6.11
N GLU A 81 7.70 4.01 -5.71
CA GLU A 81 8.29 4.58 -4.49
C GLU A 81 7.83 3.84 -3.22
N MET A 82 6.54 3.53 -3.13
CA MET A 82 5.97 2.70 -2.06
C MET A 82 6.69 1.35 -1.98
N ASN A 83 6.90 0.68 -3.12
CA ASN A 83 7.55 -0.61 -3.14
C ASN A 83 9.04 -0.54 -2.79
N GLU A 84 9.78 0.44 -3.33
CA GLU A 84 11.19 0.65 -3.02
C GLU A 84 11.41 0.89 -1.53
N ASN A 85 10.64 1.80 -0.95
CA ASN A 85 10.77 2.13 0.46
C ASN A 85 10.33 0.97 1.38
N ARG A 86 9.26 0.25 1.01
CA ARG A 86 8.84 -0.98 1.70
C ARG A 86 9.94 -2.03 1.70
N VAL A 87 10.58 -2.27 0.56
CA VAL A 87 11.70 -3.23 0.44
C VAL A 87 12.88 -2.78 1.31
N SER A 88 13.24 -1.50 1.28
CA SER A 88 14.32 -0.96 2.11
C SER A 88 14.03 -1.13 3.60
N MET A 89 12.85 -0.72 4.05
CA MET A 89 12.44 -0.82 5.46
C MET A 89 12.39 -2.28 5.93
N TYR A 90 11.86 -3.19 5.09
CA TYR A 90 11.86 -4.61 5.40
C TYR A 90 13.27 -5.19 5.45
N LYS A 91 14.17 -4.79 4.55
CA LYS A 91 15.57 -5.24 4.56
C LYS A 91 16.27 -4.84 5.86
N ASP A 92 16.05 -3.62 6.34
CA ASP A 92 16.62 -3.15 7.61
C ASP A 92 16.07 -3.92 8.81
N TYR A 93 14.74 -4.11 8.85
CA TYR A 93 14.10 -4.97 9.84
C TYR A 93 14.66 -6.39 9.82
N PHE A 94 14.72 -7.00 8.63
CA PHE A 94 15.19 -8.36 8.42
C PHE A 94 16.63 -8.54 8.91
N ASN A 95 17.51 -7.61 8.51
CA ASN A 95 18.92 -7.64 8.90
C ASN A 95 19.07 -7.52 10.42
N GLN A 96 18.42 -6.55 11.05
CA GLN A 96 18.59 -6.32 12.49
C GLN A 96 18.02 -7.44 13.35
N VAL A 97 16.88 -8.03 12.95
CA VAL A 97 16.15 -9.01 13.76
C VAL A 97 16.57 -10.44 13.47
N PHE A 98 16.79 -10.82 12.20
CA PHE A 98 17.04 -12.21 11.82
C PHE A 98 18.52 -12.49 11.55
N VAL A 99 19.24 -11.56 10.91
CA VAL A 99 20.65 -11.76 10.53
C VAL A 99 21.58 -11.43 11.69
N GLU A 100 21.54 -10.18 12.15
CA GLU A 100 22.41 -9.66 13.20
C GLU A 100 21.90 -10.02 14.60
N LYS A 101 20.59 -10.32 14.73
CA LYS A 101 19.92 -10.68 15.99
C LYS A 101 20.21 -9.67 17.11
N ARG A 102 20.17 -8.39 16.77
CA ARG A 102 20.42 -7.29 17.72
C ARG A 102 19.47 -7.40 18.90
N GLU A 103 20.01 -7.31 20.11
CA GLU A 103 19.21 -7.39 21.33
C GLU A 103 18.12 -6.31 21.36
N GLY A 104 16.89 -6.72 21.64
CA GLY A 104 15.73 -5.82 21.70
C GLY A 104 15.30 -5.20 20.37
N ALA A 105 15.91 -5.54 19.23
CA ALA A 105 15.58 -4.92 17.94
C ALA A 105 14.12 -5.18 17.53
N PHE A 106 13.62 -6.41 17.72
CA PHE A 106 12.23 -6.72 17.40
C PHE A 106 11.25 -5.81 18.15
N LEU A 107 11.46 -5.61 19.45
CA LEU A 107 10.58 -4.77 20.27
C LEU A 107 10.66 -3.30 19.82
N LYS A 108 11.85 -2.79 19.49
CA LYS A 108 12.02 -1.43 18.94
C LYS A 108 11.24 -1.23 17.65
N TRP A 109 11.35 -2.19 16.71
CA TRP A 109 10.59 -2.15 15.46
C TRP A 109 9.09 -2.23 15.69
N LYS A 110 8.64 -3.13 16.56
CA LYS A 110 7.22 -3.29 16.94
C LYS A 110 6.63 -1.99 17.47
N THR A 111 7.34 -1.30 18.38
CA THR A 111 6.91 -0.01 18.93
C THR A 111 6.86 1.08 17.86
N ALA A 112 7.93 1.23 17.08
CA ALA A 112 8.01 2.29 16.05
C ALA A 112 6.93 2.12 14.96
N ILE A 113 6.68 0.89 14.52
CA ILE A 113 5.65 0.56 13.54
C ILE A 113 4.26 0.83 14.11
N LYS A 114 4.01 0.38 15.35
CA LYS A 114 2.73 0.64 16.04
C LYS A 114 2.44 2.14 16.14
N GLU A 115 3.42 2.94 16.56
CA GLU A 115 3.24 4.40 16.64
C GLU A 115 2.92 5.02 15.27
N ASN A 116 3.54 4.54 14.20
CA ASN A 116 3.26 5.02 12.85
C ASN A 116 1.84 4.64 12.41
N LEU A 117 1.42 3.40 12.63
CA LEU A 117 0.07 2.93 12.36
C LEU A 117 -0.97 3.74 13.15
N ASP A 118 -0.73 3.99 14.43
CA ASP A 118 -1.66 4.78 15.25
C ASP A 118 -1.79 6.22 14.71
N LYS A 119 -0.68 6.85 14.31
CA LYS A 119 -0.65 8.20 13.71
C LYS A 119 -1.31 8.30 12.34
N THR A 120 -1.36 7.19 11.59
CA THR A 120 -1.84 7.17 10.20
C THR A 120 -3.17 6.44 10.04
N ASN A 121 -3.89 6.18 11.14
CA ASN A 121 -5.09 5.35 11.15
C ASN A 121 -6.23 5.86 10.23
N SER A 122 -6.30 7.16 9.95
CA SER A 122 -7.27 7.72 8.99
C SER A 122 -7.06 7.22 7.56
N TRP A 123 -5.89 6.66 7.27
CA TRP A 123 -5.52 6.05 6.00
C TRP A 123 -5.42 4.53 6.14
N ALA A 124 -6.07 3.89 7.11
CA ALA A 124 -6.03 2.43 7.25
C ALA A 124 -6.71 1.71 6.07
N THR A 125 -6.22 0.53 5.68
CA THR A 125 -6.87 -0.25 4.61
C THR A 125 -8.30 -0.61 5.01
N THR A 126 -9.25 -0.33 4.10
CA THR A 126 -10.67 -0.57 4.35
C THR A 126 -11.13 -1.92 3.83
N GLN A 127 -12.29 -2.38 4.29
CA GLN A 127 -12.89 -3.63 3.80
C GLN A 127 -13.23 -3.55 2.31
N GLU A 128 -13.64 -2.37 1.83
CA GLU A 128 -13.93 -2.14 0.42
C GLU A 128 -12.67 -2.25 -0.44
N GLU A 129 -11.53 -1.72 0.02
CA GLU A 129 -10.24 -1.86 -0.67
C GLU A 129 -9.82 -3.33 -0.76
N CYS A 130 -9.98 -4.09 0.32
CA CYS A 130 -9.75 -5.54 0.32
C CYS A 130 -10.69 -6.26 -0.67
N TYR A 131 -11.98 -5.95 -0.65
CA TYR A 131 -12.96 -6.54 -1.57
C TYR A 131 -12.60 -6.24 -3.03
N ARG A 132 -12.22 -4.99 -3.34
CA ARG A 132 -11.80 -4.57 -4.68
C ARG A 132 -10.57 -5.33 -5.16
N LEU A 133 -9.60 -5.55 -4.28
CA LEU A 133 -8.37 -6.30 -4.57
C LEU A 133 -8.67 -7.77 -4.86
N MET A 134 -9.54 -8.39 -4.06
CA MET A 134 -9.88 -9.81 -4.17
C MET A 134 -10.76 -10.13 -5.39
N THR A 135 -11.75 -9.29 -5.66
CA THR A 135 -12.72 -9.55 -6.75
C THR A 135 -12.26 -9.03 -8.10
N GLN A 136 -11.32 -8.07 -8.10
CA GLN A 136 -10.94 -7.32 -9.28
C GLN A 136 -12.10 -6.53 -9.94
N LEU A 137 -13.22 -6.36 -9.23
CA LEU A 137 -14.42 -5.68 -9.71
C LEU A 137 -14.54 -4.28 -9.11
N PRO A 138 -14.88 -3.24 -9.90
CA PRO A 138 -15.10 -1.90 -9.37
C PRO A 138 -16.15 -1.88 -8.26
N LEU A 139 -15.87 -1.12 -7.20
CA LEU A 139 -16.80 -0.95 -6.07
C LEU A 139 -18.05 -0.15 -6.44
N ASP A 140 -17.96 0.66 -7.50
CA ASP A 140 -19.00 1.58 -7.94
C ASP A 140 -19.43 1.22 -9.36
N LYS A 141 -20.74 1.04 -9.56
CA LYS A 141 -21.35 0.68 -10.85
C LYS A 141 -21.09 1.69 -11.97
N ASN A 142 -20.78 2.95 -11.63
CA ASN A 142 -20.43 3.99 -12.59
C ASN A 142 -18.97 3.90 -13.04
N TYR A 143 -18.18 2.99 -12.47
CA TYR A 143 -16.77 2.83 -12.75
C TYR A 143 -16.48 1.51 -13.47
N MET A 144 -15.35 1.50 -14.17
CA MET A 144 -14.75 0.31 -14.75
C MET A 144 -13.27 0.27 -14.39
N MET A 145 -12.68 -0.91 -14.41
CA MET A 145 -11.23 -1.03 -14.29
C MET A 145 -10.56 -0.32 -15.47
N ALA A 146 -9.48 0.42 -15.19
CA ALA A 146 -8.72 1.07 -16.25
C ALA A 146 -8.08 -0.01 -17.15
N PRO A 147 -8.25 0.05 -18.49
CA PRO A 147 -7.69 -0.96 -19.38
C PRO A 147 -6.15 -0.89 -19.44
N ASN A 148 -5.60 0.31 -19.28
CA ASN A 148 -4.17 0.58 -19.24
C ASN A 148 -3.87 1.53 -18.08
N VAL A 149 -2.65 1.42 -17.57
CA VAL A 149 -2.12 2.32 -16.54
C VAL A 149 -0.91 3.03 -17.14
N ILE A 150 -0.83 4.35 -16.96
CA ILE A 150 0.31 5.15 -17.44
C ILE A 150 1.52 4.79 -16.58
N GLY A 151 2.67 4.49 -17.20
CA GLY A 151 3.91 4.14 -16.50
C GLY A 151 4.43 5.24 -15.57
N PRO A 152 5.43 4.95 -14.72
CA PRO A 152 5.99 5.92 -13.79
C PRO A 152 6.48 7.18 -14.52
N LEU A 153 6.24 8.36 -13.93
CA LEU A 153 6.71 9.64 -14.49
C LEU A 153 8.23 9.83 -14.33
N THR A 154 8.83 9.10 -13.39
CA THR A 154 10.27 9.10 -13.14
C THR A 154 10.87 7.78 -13.60
N ASN A 155 11.62 7.82 -14.70
CA ASN A 155 12.59 6.77 -14.99
C ASN A 155 13.84 7.08 -14.18
N LYS A 156 13.93 6.61 -12.93
CA LYS A 156 15.25 6.53 -12.29
C LYS A 156 16.03 5.44 -13.04
N LYS A 157 17.02 5.89 -13.82
CA LYS A 157 18.04 5.03 -14.44
C LYS A 157 18.87 4.34 -13.37
#